data_AF-A0A7Y2VAZ3-F1
#
_entry.id   AF-A0A7Y2VAZ3-F1
#
_cell.length_a   1.000
_cell.length_b   1.000
_cell.length_c   1.000
_cell.angle_alpha   90.00
_cell.angle_beta   90.00
_cell.angle_gamma   90.00
#
_symmetry.space_group_name_H-M   'P 1'
#
loop_
_entity.id
_entity.type
_entity.pdbx_description
1 polymer ?
#
loop_
_entity_poly.entity_id
_entity_poly.type
_entity_poly.pdbx_seq_one_letter_code
_entity_poly.pdbx_strand_id
1 'polypeptide(L)' 'MKSLFDSVSNDCSKIVTKSYSTSFSMATKMLAKSIRQDIYNIYGFVRFADEIVDTFHDYDKESLFNGFVEDLE' A
#
# COMPACT_ATOMS: atom_id res chain seq x y z
N MET A 1 16.50 5.49 13.10
CA MET A 1 15.93 5.75 11.75
C MET A 1 15.03 4.61 11.29
N LYS A 2 15.45 3.34 11.33
CA LYS A 2 14.59 2.19 10.92
C LYS A 2 13.23 2.13 11.63
N SER A 3 13.19 2.32 12.95
CA SER A 3 11.92 2.29 13.70
C SER A 3 10.92 3.37 13.26
N LEU A 4 11.40 4.55 12.89
CA LEU A 4 10.56 5.63 12.36
C LEU A 4 10.03 5.24 10.98
N PHE A 5 10.89 4.73 10.11
CA PHE A 5 10.49 4.21 8.80
C PHE A 5 9.44 3.11 8.93
N ASP A 6 9.69 2.09 9.75
CA ASP A 6 8.76 0.97 9.96
C ASP A 6 7.40 1.47 10.49
N SER A 7 7.40 2.40 11.45
CA SER A 7 6.17 2.98 11.99
C SER A 7 5.39 3.75 10.93
N VAL A 8 6.06 4.62 10.18
CA VAL A 8 5.44 5.44 9.13
C VAL A 8 4.87 4.56 8.02
N SER A 9 5.64 3.58 7.53
CA SER A 9 5.20 2.66 6.47
C SER A 9 3.97 1.84 6.89
N ASN A 10 3.92 1.38 8.14
CA ASN A 10 2.76 0.69 8.70
C ASN A 10 1.51 1.59 8.72
N ASP A 11 1.67 2.84 9.18
CA ASP A 11 0.57 3.79 9.26
C ASP A 11 0.06 4.20 7.88
N CYS A 12 0.97 4.46 6.93
CA CYS A 12 0.64 4.75 5.54
C CYS A 12 -0.20 3.63 4.92
N SER A 13 0.25 2.38 5.03
CA SER A 13 -0.45 1.23 4.46
C SER A 13 -1.86 1.04 5.03
N LYS A 14 -2.00 1.28 6.33
CA LYS A 14 -3.29 1.23 7.02
C LYS A 14 -4.21 2.38 6.64
N ILE A 15 -3.69 3.59 6.42
CA ILE A 15 -4.45 4.73 5.92
C ILE A 15 -4.94 4.45 4.49
N VAL A 16 -4.05 4.02 3.59
CA VAL A 16 -4.38 3.66 2.21
C VAL A 16 -5.50 2.63 2.18
N THR A 17 -5.36 1.52 2.91
CA THR A 17 -6.39 0.48 2.93
C THR A 17 -7.77 1.01 3.35
N LYS A 18 -7.81 1.85 4.39
CA LYS A 18 -9.06 2.44 4.90
C LYS A 18 -9.68 3.47 3.97
N SER A 19 -8.86 4.24 3.26
CA SER A 19 -9.32 5.25 2.32
C SER A 19 -9.84 4.64 1.03
N TYR A 20 -9.16 3.61 0.51
CA TYR A 20 -9.49 3.01 -0.78
C TYR A 20 -10.54 1.89 -0.68
N SER A 21 -10.68 1.20 0.45
CA SER A 21 -11.64 0.09 0.56
C SER A 21 -12.25 -0.05 1.95
N THR A 22 -13.50 0.38 2.07
CA THR A 22 -14.32 0.20 3.28
C THR A 22 -14.61 -1.28 3.55
N SER A 23 -14.93 -2.05 2.51
CA SER A 23 -15.24 -3.48 2.60
C SER A 23 -14.01 -4.31 2.99
N PHE A 24 -12.86 -4.10 2.34
CA PHE A 24 -11.64 -4.83 2.68
C PHE A 24 -11.11 -4.45 4.06
N SER A 25 -11.25 -3.18 4.45
CA SER A 25 -10.96 -2.74 5.82
C SER A 25 -11.84 -3.41 6.87
N MET A 26 -13.11 -3.68 6.55
CA MET A 26 -14.00 -4.46 7.42
C MET A 26 -13.56 -5.92 7.50
N ALA A 27 -13.27 -6.56 6.36
CA ALA A 27 -12.78 -7.94 6.32
C ALA A 27 -11.48 -8.10 7.13
N THR A 28 -10.54 -7.17 7.01
CA THR A 28 -9.28 -7.19 7.77
C THR A 28 -9.52 -7.11 9.28
N LYS A 29 -10.58 -6.43 9.74
CA LYS A 29 -10.95 -6.38 11.17
C LYS A 29 -11.50 -7.71 11.70
N MET A 30 -11.92 -8.63 10.84
CA MET A 30 -12.39 -9.98 11.23
C MET A 30 -11.22 -10.95 11.48
N LEU A 31 -10.01 -10.61 11.02
CA LEU A 31 -8.80 -11.40 11.22
C LEU A 31 -8.19 -11.19 12.62
N ALA A 32 -7.31 -12.10 13.05
CA ALA A 32 -6.58 -11.99 14.31
C ALA A 32 -5.77 -10.68 14.38
N LYS A 33 -5.74 -10.01 15.54
CA LYS A 33 -5.09 -8.69 15.70
C LYS A 33 -3.62 -8.69 15.28
N SER A 34 -2.92 -9.79 15.51
CA SER A 34 -1.49 -9.95 15.20
C SER A 34 -1.17 -9.82 13.71
N ILE A 35 -2.07 -10.23 12.82
CA ILE A 35 -1.81 -10.25 11.37
C ILE A 35 -2.38 -9.05 10.61
N ARG A 36 -3.21 -8.23 11.25
CA ARG A 36 -3.93 -7.15 10.55
C ARG A 36 -2.97 -6.14 9.92
N GLN A 37 -1.88 -5.83 10.62
CA GLN A 37 -0.90 -4.88 10.11
C GLN A 37 -0.19 -5.44 8.86
N ASP A 38 0.15 -6.72 8.85
CA ASP A 38 0.75 -7.38 7.68
C ASP A 38 -0.20 -7.36 6.48
N ILE A 39 -1.50 -7.58 6.71
CA ILE A 39 -2.53 -7.47 5.66
C ILE A 39 -2.64 -6.04 5.13
N TYR A 40 -2.62 -5.02 6.00
CA TYR A 40 -2.59 -3.62 5.56
C TYR A 40 -1.34 -3.32 4.74
N ASN A 41 -0.18 -3.82 5.15
CA ASN A 41 1.10 -3.60 4.46
C ASN A 41 1.07 -4.19 3.04
N ILE A 42 0.58 -5.42 2.87
CA ILE A 42 0.45 -6.03 1.54
C ILE A 42 -0.52 -5.24 0.66
N TYR A 43 -1.72 -4.91 1.18
CA TYR A 43 -2.71 -4.14 0.41
C TYR A 43 -2.18 -2.76 0.03
N GLY A 44 -1.60 -2.03 0.98
CA GLY A 44 -1.04 -0.70 0.75
C GLY A 44 0.03 -0.71 -0.33
N PHE A 45 0.94 -1.69 -0.28
CA PHE A 45 1.99 -1.86 -1.27
C PHE A 45 1.44 -2.10 -2.68
N VAL A 46 0.57 -3.10 -2.87
CA VAL A 46 0.02 -3.39 -4.20
C VAL A 46 -0.88 -2.27 -4.72
N ARG A 47 -1.56 -1.54 -3.82
CA ARG A 47 -2.41 -0.42 -4.21
C ARG A 47 -1.61 0.73 -4.81
N PHE A 48 -0.38 0.98 -4.34
CA PHE A 48 0.45 2.01 -4.96
C PHE A 48 0.84 1.66 -6.41
N ALA A 49 1.22 0.40 -6.65
CA ALA A 49 1.48 -0.09 -8.00
C ALA A 49 0.25 0.01 -8.91
N ASP A 50 -0.92 -0.35 -8.38
CA ASP A 50 -2.22 -0.24 -9.05
C ASP A 50 -2.55 1.21 -9.43
N GLU A 51 -2.38 2.16 -8.50
CA GLU A 51 -2.65 3.58 -8.76
C GLU A 51 -1.73 4.18 -9.82
N ILE A 52 -0.46 3.76 -9.91
CA ILE A 52 0.46 4.17 -10.99
C ILE A 52 -0.17 3.87 -12.36
N VAL A 53 -0.78 2.69 -12.51
CA VAL A 53 -1.41 2.25 -13.75
C VAL A 53 -2.80 2.85 -13.94
N ASP A 54 -3.58 2.99 -12.88
CA ASP A 54 -5.00 3.36 -12.95
C ASP A 54 -5.28 4.87 -12.88
N THR A 55 -4.39 5.67 -12.29
CA THR A 55 -4.68 7.09 -11.97
C THR A 55 -3.85 8.08 -12.79
N PHE A 56 -2.58 7.79 -13.08
CA PHE A 56 -1.63 8.75 -13.68
C PHE A 56 -1.73 8.80 -15.22
N HIS A 57 -2.91 9.13 -15.76
CA HIS A 57 -3.18 9.10 -17.21
C HIS A 57 -2.33 10.05 -18.05
N ASP A 58 -1.87 11.16 -17.48
CA ASP A 58 -1.07 12.19 -18.18
C ASP A 58 0.44 11.98 -18.03
N TYR A 59 0.86 10.84 -17.46
CA TYR A 59 2.26 10.51 -17.19
C TYR A 59 2.69 9.26 -17.96
N ASP A 60 3.99 9.08 -18.15
CA ASP A 60 4.56 7.83 -18.64
C ASP A 60 4.49 6.75 -17.56
N LYS A 61 3.39 5.99 -17.58
CA LYS A 61 3.09 4.93 -16.61
C LYS A 61 4.13 3.81 -16.62
N GLU A 62 4.70 3.50 -17.78
CA GLU A 62 5.72 2.46 -17.92
C GLU A 62 6.99 2.89 -17.20
N SER A 63 7.44 4.13 -17.42
CA SER A 63 8.59 4.67 -16.70
C SER A 63 8.35 4.76 -15.19
N LEU A 64 7.17 5.19 -14.74
CA LEU A 64 6.83 5.27 -13.32
C LEU A 64 6.80 3.89 -12.66
N PHE A 65 6.18 2.91 -13.33
CA PHE A 65 6.07 1.55 -12.81
C PHE A 65 7.44 0.86 -12.76
N ASN A 66 8.26 1.01 -13.80
CA ASN A 66 9.62 0.45 -13.80
C ASN A 66 10.47 1.06 -12.70
N GLY A 67 10.42 2.39 -12.48
CA GLY A 67 11.11 3.03 -11.36
C GLY A 67 10.63 2.52 -10.00
N PHE A 68 9.32 2.31 -9.84
CA PHE A 68 8.77 1.71 -8.62
C PHE A 68 9.28 0.28 -8.37
N VAL A 69 9.51 -0.51 -9.43
CA VAL A 69 10.08 -1.87 -9.32
C VAL A 69 11.59 -1.81 -9.00
N GLU A 70 12.34 -0.93 -9.65
CA GLU A 70 13.78 -0.75 -9.39
C GLU A 70 14.06 -0.32 -7.94
N ASP A 71 13.23 0.56 -7.36
CA ASP A 71 13.36 1.00 -5.96
C ASP A 71 13.15 -0.14 -4.92
N LEU A 72 12.68 -1.31 -5.35
CA LEU A 72 12.45 -2.48 -4.50
C LEU A 72 13.58 -3.51 -4.52
N GLU A 73 14.51 -3.40 -5.48
CA GLU A 73 15.70 -4.26 -5.61
C GLU A 73 16.86 -3.78 -4.72
#